data_AF-A0AAE1G9H0-F1
#
_entry.id   AF-A0AAE1G9H0-F1
#
_cell.length_a   1.000
_cell.length_b   1.000
_cell.length_c   1.000
_cell.angle_alpha   90.00
_cell.angle_beta   90.00
_cell.angle_gamma   90.00
#
_symmetry.space_group_name_H-M   'P 1'
#
loop_
_entity.id
_entity.type
_entity.pdbx_description
1 polymer ?
#
loop_
_entity_poly.entity_id
_entity_poly.type
_entity_poly.pdbx_seq_one_letter_code
_entity_poly.pdbx_strand_id
1 'polypeptide(L)'
;MKQEEEERKNNLEKQVIQVLKSKENVVRDMVEKKKGVIVFGLKEKVSTTRKDRVKEDLKVARPIIGEVEDDNTESGEEIEEVFRLGKYQEGKDRPMKIKFKTRVAATRVLEKTWKLAQTEKYKKV
;
A
#
# COMPACT_ATOMS: atom_id res chain seq x y z
N MET A 1 -3.87 -25.70 -37.25
CA MET A 1 -2.90 -25.38 -36.18
C MET A 1 -3.14 -24.01 -35.55
N LYS A 2 -3.00 -22.87 -36.25
CA LYS A 2 -3.22 -21.53 -35.63
C LYS A 2 -4.64 -21.30 -35.07
N GLN A 3 -5.68 -21.68 -35.82
CA GLN A 3 -7.08 -21.54 -35.36
C GLN A 3 -7.40 -22.37 -34.12
N GLU A 4 -6.85 -23.58 -34.03
CA GLU A 4 -7.08 -24.49 -32.91
C GLU A 4 -6.38 -24.02 -31.62
N GLU A 5 -5.21 -23.38 -31.77
CA GLU A 5 -4.49 -22.75 -30.67
C GLU A 5 -5.21 -21.49 -30.17
N GLU A 6 -5.78 -20.71 -31.08
CA GLU A 6 -6.58 -19.52 -30.77
C GLU A 6 -7.91 -19.87 -30.09
N GLU A 7 -8.57 -20.94 -30.55
CA GLU A 7 -9.78 -21.46 -29.92
C GLU A 7 -9.51 -22.02 -28.52
N ARG A 8 -8.37 -22.70 -28.33
CA ARG A 8 -7.90 -23.12 -27.00
C ARG A 8 -7.64 -21.93 -26.08
N LYS A 9 -6.97 -20.87 -26.56
CA LYS A 9 -6.74 -19.64 -25.78
C LYS A 9 -8.06 -18.99 -25.37
N ASN A 10 -8.99 -18.83 -26.30
CA ASN A 10 -10.32 -18.26 -26.03
C ASN A 10 -11.11 -19.09 -25.01
N ASN A 11 -11.02 -20.42 -25.07
CA ASN A 11 -11.70 -21.28 -24.09
C ASN A 11 -11.05 -21.17 -22.71
N LEU A 12 -9.71 -21.08 -22.64
CA LEU A 12 -8.98 -20.86 -21.40
C LEU A 12 -9.36 -19.52 -20.76
N GLU A 13 -9.44 -18.45 -21.54
CA GLU A 13 -9.85 -17.12 -21.06
C GLU A 13 -11.25 -17.14 -20.47
N LYS A 14 -12.21 -17.81 -21.12
CA LYS A 14 -13.57 -17.97 -20.61
C LYS A 14 -13.58 -18.72 -19.26
N GLN A 15 -12.80 -19.80 -19.15
CA GLN A 15 -12.67 -20.54 -17.89
C GLN A 15 -12.05 -19.68 -16.78
N VAL A 16 -11.00 -18.91 -17.08
CA VAL A 16 -10.37 -18.00 -16.11
C VAL A 16 -11.37 -16.94 -15.63
N ILE A 17 -12.13 -16.31 -16.54
CA ILE A 17 -13.15 -15.32 -16.19
C ILE A 17 -14.23 -15.94 -15.30
N GLN A 18 -14.68 -17.16 -15.61
CA GLN A 18 -15.68 -17.86 -14.81
C GLN A 18 -15.17 -18.14 -13.39
N VAL A 19 -13.92 -18.59 -13.26
CA VAL A 19 -13.29 -18.80 -11.95
C VAL A 19 -13.15 -17.48 -11.19
N LEU A 20 -12.71 -16.41 -11.84
CA LEU A 20 -12.58 -15.08 -11.21
C LEU A 20 -13.93 -14.57 -10.69
N LYS A 21 -15.00 -14.70 -11.47
CA LYS A 21 -16.37 -14.35 -11.04
C LYS A 21 -16.82 -15.21 -9.86
N SER A 22 -16.58 -16.52 -9.91
CA SER A 22 -16.96 -17.43 -8.82
C SER A 22 -16.23 -17.13 -7.50
N LYS A 23 -15.03 -16.53 -7.56
CA LYS A 23 -14.18 -16.19 -6.42
C LYS A 23 -13.99 -14.69 -6.26
N GLU A 24 -14.96 -13.89 -6.69
CA GLU A 24 -14.83 -12.43 -6.81
C GLU A 24 -14.36 -11.78 -5.50
N ASN A 25 -14.96 -12.14 -4.36
CA ASN A 25 -14.60 -11.57 -3.06
C ASN A 25 -13.14 -11.84 -2.70
N VAL A 26 -12.64 -13.05 -2.97
CA VAL A 26 -11.25 -13.44 -2.68
C VAL A 26 -10.28 -12.63 -3.56
N VAL A 27 -10.62 -12.46 -4.84
CA VAL A 27 -9.82 -11.68 -5.79
C VAL A 27 -9.79 -10.21 -5.36
N ARG A 28 -10.95 -9.64 -5.00
CA ARG A 28 -11.07 -8.25 -4.54
C ARG A 28 -10.23 -8.01 -3.29
N ASP A 29 -10.34 -8.89 -2.29
CA ASP A 29 -9.56 -8.81 -1.05
C ASP A 29 -8.05 -8.91 -1.30
N MET A 30 -7.63 -9.78 -2.21
CA MET A 30 -6.21 -9.90 -2.57
C MET A 30 -5.70 -8.61 -3.22
N VAL A 31 -6.48 -8.02 -4.13
CA VAL A 31 -6.12 -6.76 -4.79
C VAL A 31 -6.02 -5.62 -3.77
N GLU A 32 -7.00 -5.50 -2.87
CA GLU A 32 -7.00 -4.49 -1.80
C GLU A 32 -5.83 -4.66 -0.83
N LYS A 33 -5.46 -5.91 -0.48
CA LYS A 33 -4.28 -6.17 0.35
C LYS A 33 -2.98 -5.75 -0.34
N LYS A 34 -2.86 -5.96 -1.66
CA LYS A 34 -1.68 -5.59 -2.45
C LYS A 34 -1.51 -4.08 -2.67
N LYS A 35 -2.54 -3.28 -2.38
CA LYS A 35 -2.46 -1.81 -2.35
C LYS A 35 -1.89 -1.26 -1.04
N GLY A 36 -1.65 -2.11 -0.04
CA GLY A 36 -1.21 -1.67 1.29
C GLY A 36 0.28 -1.91 1.54
N VAL A 37 0.95 -0.91 2.11
CA VAL A 37 2.32 -1.01 2.65
C VAL A 37 2.28 -0.81 4.15
N ILE A 38 3.12 -1.55 4.89
CA ILE A 38 3.22 -1.44 6.36
C ILE A 38 4.58 -0.85 6.71
N VAL A 39 4.58 0.19 7.54
CA VAL A 39 5.77 0.88 8.01
C VAL A 39 5.88 0.73 9.53
N PHE A 40 7.06 0.32 9.99
CA PHE A 40 7.39 0.11 11.41
C PHE A 40 8.25 1.26 11.95
N GLY A 41 8.34 1.39 13.28
CA GLY A 41 9.23 2.35 13.93
C GLY A 41 8.79 3.83 13.86
N LEU A 42 7.57 4.10 13.39
CA LEU A 42 7.03 5.46 13.35
C LEU A 42 6.42 5.86 14.69
N LYS A 43 6.97 6.90 15.31
CA LYS A 43 6.42 7.46 16.55
C LYS A 43 4.93 7.76 16.42
N GLU A 44 4.14 7.25 17.36
CA GLU A 44 2.70 7.50 17.42
C GLU A 44 2.44 8.75 18.28
N LYS A 45 1.72 9.73 17.71
CA LYS A 45 1.27 10.89 18.47
C LYS A 45 -0.01 10.56 19.23
N VAL A 46 -0.07 11.01 20.48
CA VAL A 46 -1.27 10.89 21.30
C VAL A 46 -2.23 12.00 20.92
N SER A 47 -3.29 11.66 20.17
CA SER A 47 -4.39 12.58 19.90
C SER A 47 -5.76 11.95 20.22
N THR A 48 -6.63 12.77 20.80
CA THR A 48 -7.90 12.37 21.40
C THR A 48 -8.92 11.92 20.35
N THR A 49 -9.03 12.67 19.25
CA THR A 49 -10.02 12.42 18.18
C THR A 49 -9.47 11.53 17.08
N ARG A 50 -10.33 10.69 16.49
CA ARG A 50 -9.98 9.88 15.31
C ARG A 50 -9.52 10.73 14.12
N LYS A 51 -10.20 11.85 13.86
CA LYS A 51 -9.88 12.74 12.73
C LYS A 51 -8.47 13.33 12.87
N ASP A 52 -8.11 13.77 14.08
CA ASP A 52 -6.80 14.34 14.36
C ASP A 52 -5.71 13.29 14.21
N ARG A 53 -5.91 12.07 14.74
CA ARG A 53 -4.98 10.95 14.55
C ARG A 53 -4.69 10.66 13.08
N VAL A 54 -5.74 10.55 12.25
CA VAL A 54 -5.57 10.30 10.81
C VAL A 54 -4.81 11.44 10.13
N LYS A 55 -5.10 12.70 10.48
CA LYS A 55 -4.41 13.87 9.94
C LYS A 55 -2.93 13.89 10.34
N GLU A 56 -2.61 13.50 11.57
CA GLU A 56 -1.24 13.39 12.05
C GLU A 56 -0.48 12.25 11.38
N ASP A 57 -1.09 11.07 11.28
CA ASP A 57 -0.50 9.91 10.59
C ASP A 57 -0.26 10.23 9.10
N LEU A 58 -1.19 10.92 8.44
CA LEU A 58 -1.02 11.36 7.05
C LEU A 58 0.14 12.34 6.90
N LYS A 59 0.33 13.27 7.85
CA LYS A 59 1.48 14.19 7.87
C LYS A 59 2.82 13.46 8.04
N VAL A 60 2.83 12.32 8.72
CA VAL A 60 4.04 11.48 8.87
C VAL A 60 4.27 10.63 7.62
N ALA A 61 3.21 10.09 7.02
CA ALA A 61 3.31 9.21 5.84
C ALA A 61 3.80 9.96 4.59
N ARG A 62 3.25 11.15 4.31
CA ARG A 62 3.59 11.95 3.11
C ARG A 62 5.09 12.16 2.88
N PRO A 63 5.88 12.65 3.85
CA PRO A 63 7.31 12.85 3.64
C PRO A 63 8.08 11.53 3.45
N ILE A 64 7.61 10.41 4.04
CA ILE A 64 8.26 9.10 3.83
C ILE A 64 8.08 8.66 2.38
N ILE A 65 6.86 8.82 1.83
CA ILE A 65 6.60 8.51 0.43
C ILE A 65 7.33 9.47 -0.50
N GLY A 66 7.38 10.76 -0.15
CA GLY A 66 8.11 11.77 -0.91
C GLY A 66 9.62 11.50 -1.00
N GLU A 67 10.24 10.89 0.00
CA GLU A 67 11.66 10.50 -0.08
C GLU A 67 11.90 9.26 -0.95
N VAL A 68 10.87 8.42 -1.11
CA VAL A 68 10.93 7.22 -1.96
C VAL A 68 10.67 7.58 -3.43
N GLU A 69 9.78 8.55 -3.66
CA GLU A 69 9.42 9.05 -4.97
C GLU A 69 10.37 10.15 -5.44
N ASP A 70 10.87 10.06 -6.67
CA ASP A 70 11.77 11.06 -7.24
C ASP A 70 10.97 12.34 -7.55
N ASP A 71 10.92 13.30 -6.60
CA ASP A 71 10.63 14.76 -6.66
C ASP A 71 9.58 15.35 -7.64
N ASN A 72 8.85 14.55 -8.40
CA ASN A 72 8.00 14.98 -9.51
C ASN A 72 6.57 14.42 -9.46
N THR A 73 6.24 13.69 -8.41
CA THR A 73 4.87 13.19 -8.17
C THR A 73 4.42 13.76 -6.83
N GLU A 74 3.26 14.42 -6.77
CA GLU A 74 2.68 14.84 -5.50
C GLU A 74 2.49 13.60 -4.63
N SER A 75 3.43 13.37 -3.71
CA SER A 75 3.59 12.10 -2.97
C SER A 75 2.41 11.77 -2.03
N GLY A 76 1.43 12.68 -1.95
CA GLY A 76 0.18 12.52 -1.23
C GLY A 76 -1.02 12.18 -2.12
N GLU A 77 -0.95 12.33 -3.44
CA GLU A 77 -2.08 12.03 -4.33
C GLU A 77 -2.32 10.53 -4.49
N GLU A 78 -1.29 9.70 -4.37
CA GLU A 78 -1.43 8.25 -4.51
C GLU A 78 -1.91 7.55 -3.23
N ILE A 79 -1.87 8.24 -2.09
CA ILE A 79 -2.34 7.71 -0.79
C ILE A 79 -3.87 7.83 -0.71
N GLU A 80 -4.54 6.70 -0.53
CA GLU A 80 -6.00 6.59 -0.33
C GLU A 80 -6.35 6.74 1.16
N GLU A 81 -5.66 6.01 2.03
CA GLU A 81 -5.94 5.99 3.47
C GLU A 81 -4.67 5.66 4.28
N VAL A 82 -4.59 6.16 5.52
CA VAL A 82 -3.53 5.82 6.48
C VAL A 82 -4.16 5.48 7.81
N PHE A 83 -3.74 4.35 8.41
CA PHE A 83 -4.20 3.96 9.74
C PHE A 83 -3.18 3.07 10.46
N ARG A 84 -3.20 3.08 11.79
CA ARG A 84 -2.37 2.22 12.65
C ARG A 84 -3.01 0.86 12.87
N LEU A 85 -2.20 -0.19 12.91
CA LEU A 85 -2.64 -1.57 13.13
C LEU A 85 -2.68 -1.92 14.63
N GLY A 86 -3.73 -2.64 15.06
CA GLY A 86 -3.89 -3.11 16.45
C GLY A 86 -4.57 -2.11 17.39
N LYS A 87 -4.64 -2.42 18.69
CA LYS A 87 -5.16 -1.52 19.74
C LYS A 87 -4.06 -0.61 20.26
N TYR A 88 -4.40 0.65 20.57
CA TYR A 88 -3.45 1.59 21.17
C TYR A 88 -2.92 1.06 22.51
N GLN A 89 -1.62 1.21 22.72
CA GLN A 89 -0.92 0.89 23.97
C GLN A 89 0.04 2.03 24.27
N GLU A 90 -0.01 2.54 25.50
CA GLU A 90 0.87 3.63 25.92
C GLU A 90 2.34 3.19 25.87
N GLY A 91 3.19 4.07 25.34
CA GLY A 91 4.63 3.80 25.18
C GLY A 91 5.00 2.86 24.04
N LYS A 92 4.04 2.35 23.25
CA LYS A 92 4.32 1.51 22.07
C LYS A 92 3.88 2.20 20.78
N ASP A 93 4.79 2.19 19.81
CA ASP A 93 4.55 2.70 18.47
C ASP A 93 3.95 1.61 17.58
N ARG A 94 2.68 1.74 17.21
CA ARG A 94 2.01 0.76 16.36
C ARG A 94 2.47 0.85 14.91
N PRO A 95 2.55 -0.25 14.16
CA PRO A 95 2.81 -0.21 12.73
C PRO A 95 1.74 0.60 12.00
N MET A 96 2.17 1.43 11.06
CA MET A 96 1.29 2.21 10.20
C MET A 96 1.06 1.48 8.89
N LYS A 97 -0.20 1.32 8.49
CA LYS A 97 -0.57 0.85 7.16
C LYS A 97 -0.95 2.04 6.29
N ILE A 98 -0.25 2.17 5.17
CA ILE A 98 -0.52 3.15 4.12
C ILE A 98 -1.21 2.41 2.97
N LYS A 99 -2.43 2.81 2.64
CA LYS A 99 -3.20 2.27 1.53
C LYS A 99 -3.07 3.22 0.34
N PHE A 100 -2.67 2.69 -0.80
CA PHE A 100 -2.55 3.43 -2.06
C PHE A 100 -3.77 3.21 -2.95
N LYS A 101 -4.05 4.17 -3.85
CA LYS A 101 -5.11 4.05 -4.85
C LYS A 101 -4.90 2.85 -5.78
N THR A 102 -3.64 2.57 -6.12
CA THR A 102 -3.26 1.50 -7.07
C THR A 102 -2.24 0.54 -6.47
N ARG A 103 -2.23 -0.70 -6.98
CA ARG A 103 -1.20 -1.69 -6.63
C ARG A 103 0.19 -1.27 -7.12
N VAL A 104 0.25 -0.59 -8.27
CA VAL A 104 1.49 -0.16 -8.90
C VAL A 104 2.22 0.84 -7.99
N ALA A 105 1.49 1.81 -7.44
CA ALA A 105 1.98 2.75 -6.43
C ALA A 105 2.63 2.04 -5.24
N ALA A 106 1.89 1.13 -4.60
CA ALA A 106 2.38 0.36 -3.46
C ALA A 106 3.66 -0.44 -3.79
N THR A 107 3.71 -1.03 -5.00
CA THR A 107 4.87 -1.82 -5.45
C THR A 107 6.08 -0.92 -5.70
N ARG A 108 5.90 0.22 -6.38
CA ARG A 108 6.95 1.21 -6.64
C ARG A 108 7.59 1.71 -5.35
N VAL A 109 6.76 1.97 -4.33
CA VAL A 109 7.27 2.38 -3.01
C VAL A 109 8.14 1.28 -2.39
N LEU A 110 7.69 0.02 -2.45
CA LEU A 110 8.44 -1.12 -1.91
C LEU A 110 9.79 -1.33 -2.63
N GLU A 111 9.82 -1.19 -3.96
CA GLU A 111 11.03 -1.35 -4.78
C GLU A 111 12.07 -0.25 -4.51
N LYS A 112 11.62 0.94 -4.11
CA LYS A 112 12.49 2.10 -3.84
C LYS A 112 12.78 2.32 -2.35
N THR A 113 12.45 1.35 -1.49
CA THR A 113 12.70 1.42 -0.03
C THR A 113 14.17 1.62 0.33
N TRP A 114 15.10 1.16 -0.51
CA TRP A 114 16.54 1.38 -0.33
C TRP A 114 16.94 2.85 -0.25
N LYS A 115 16.16 3.77 -0.85
CA LYS A 115 16.41 5.21 -0.74
C LYS A 115 16.24 5.72 0.68
N LEU A 116 15.24 5.21 1.40
CA LEU A 116 15.06 5.54 2.81
C LEU A 116 16.27 5.13 3.64
N ALA A 117 16.93 4.03 3.30
CA ALA A 117 18.16 3.60 3.99
C ALA A 117 19.35 4.55 3.72
N GLN A 118 19.34 5.30 2.62
CA GLN A 118 20.37 6.30 2.32
C GLN A 118 20.11 7.63 3.03
N THR A 119 18.85 7.98 3.29
CA THR A 119 18.47 9.20 4.01
C THR A 119 18.92 9.14 5.48
N GLU A 120 19.76 10.09 5.90
CA GLU A 120 20.36 10.16 7.25
C GLU A 120 19.33 10.03 8.38
N LYS A 121 18.14 10.61 8.18
CA LYS A 121 17.03 10.63 9.13
C LYS A 121 16.48 9.23 9.45
N TYR A 122 16.59 8.28 8.53
CA TYR A 122 16.00 6.94 8.67
C TYR A 122 17.04 5.83 8.86
N LYS A 123 18.35 6.15 8.87
CA LYS A 123 19.45 5.17 9.05
C LYS A 123 19.48 4.47 10.41
N LYS A 124 18.83 5.03 11.44
CA LYS A 124 18.90 4.56 12.85
C LYS A 124 17.55 4.04 13.39
N VAL A 125 16.58 3.83 12.51
CA VAL A 125 15.25 3.31 12.87
C VAL A 125 15.28 1.80 12.90
#